data_AF-A0A949W086-F1
#
_entry.id   AF-A0A949W086-F1
#
_cell.length_a   1.000
_cell.length_b   1.000
_cell.length_c   1.000
_cell.angle_alpha   90.00
_cell.angle_beta   90.00
_cell.angle_gamma   90.00
#
_symmetry.space_group_name_H-M   'P 1'
#
loop_
_entity.id
_entity.type
_entity.pdbx_description
1 polymer ?
#
loop_
_entity_poly.entity_id
_entity_poly.type
_entity_poly.pdbx_seq_one_letter_code
_entity_poly.pdbx_strand_id
1 'polypeptide(L)'
;MADVKTLRMALKKVEDQLHHQGMWKLPDRTPPQIFIDERWDPRTREVADVLNEVFLIRSMPVCVKMFGPVRDSTVQAFKYDYVTPIDRMEYARSQLNRLIADLGMLPRIDRTQLMKVEG
;
A
#
# COMPACT_ATOMS: atom_id res chain seq x y z
N MET A 1 -2.58 -7.09 17.20
CA MET A 1 -1.62 -6.23 16.48
C MET A 1 -1.10 -6.98 15.26
N ALA A 2 -1.54 -6.61 14.07
CA ALA A 2 -0.95 -7.12 12.82
C ALA A 2 0.56 -6.85 12.78
N ASP A 3 1.33 -7.88 12.42
CA ASP A 3 2.76 -7.76 12.16
C ASP A 3 3.00 -7.30 10.70
N VAL A 4 4.23 -6.85 10.39
CA VAL A 4 4.61 -6.42 9.03
C VAL A 4 4.37 -7.56 8.04
N LYS A 5 4.62 -8.80 8.48
CA LYS A 5 4.44 -10.01 7.68
C LYS A 5 3.00 -10.14 7.18
N THR A 6 2.01 -9.86 8.02
CA THR A 6 0.60 -9.87 7.64
C THR A 6 0.30 -8.84 6.56
N LEU A 7 0.87 -7.63 6.67
CA LEU A 7 0.73 -6.61 5.63
C LEU A 7 1.34 -7.06 4.30
N ARG A 8 2.56 -7.62 4.33
CA ARG A 8 3.22 -8.15 3.13
C ARG A 8 2.46 -9.31 2.49
N MET A 9 1.88 -10.19 3.29
CA MET A 9 1.05 -11.30 2.78
C MET A 9 -0.22 -10.78 2.09
N ALA A 10 -0.92 -9.81 2.69
CA ALA A 10 -2.11 -9.21 2.09
C ALA A 10 -1.76 -8.45 0.80
N LEU A 11 -0.66 -7.72 0.79
CA LEU A 11 -0.14 -7.03 -0.38
C LEU A 11 0.20 -8.01 -1.51
N LYS A 12 0.92 -9.11 -1.21
CA LYS A 12 1.20 -10.16 -2.19
C LYS A 12 -0.06 -10.72 -2.84
N LYS A 13 -1.13 -10.96 -2.06
CA LYS A 13 -2.42 -11.42 -2.62
C LYS A 13 -3.04 -10.39 -3.57
N VAL A 14 -2.90 -9.10 -3.26
CA VAL A 14 -3.33 -8.01 -4.15
C VAL A 14 -2.54 -8.05 -5.46
N GLU A 15 -1.22 -8.17 -5.40
CA GLU A 15 -0.36 -8.27 -6.58
C GLU A 15 -0.71 -9.50 -7.43
N ASP A 16 -0.83 -10.67 -6.79
CA ASP A 16 -1.16 -11.92 -7.45
C ASP A 16 -2.52 -11.82 -8.18
N GLN A 17 -3.53 -11.17 -7.58
CA GLN A 17 -4.81 -10.89 -8.24
C GLN A 17 -4.66 -9.97 -9.45
N LEU A 18 -3.92 -8.87 -9.32
CA LEU A 18 -3.69 -7.92 -10.41
C LEU A 18 -2.95 -8.58 -11.58
N HIS A 19 -1.96 -9.42 -11.28
CA HIS A 19 -1.25 -10.21 -12.27
C HIS A 19 -2.16 -11.24 -12.95
N HIS A 20 -2.91 -12.01 -12.17
CA HIS A 20 -3.82 -13.04 -12.69
C HIS A 20 -4.88 -12.45 -13.63
N GLN A 21 -5.37 -11.24 -13.35
CA GLN A 21 -6.35 -10.54 -14.17
C GLN A 21 -5.75 -9.73 -15.33
N GLY A 22 -4.42 -9.76 -15.51
CA GLY A 22 -3.71 -8.97 -16.52
C GLY A 22 -3.83 -7.46 -16.33
N MET A 23 -4.09 -7.01 -15.09
CA MET A 23 -4.26 -5.60 -14.73
C MET A 23 -2.95 -4.97 -14.24
N TRP A 24 -1.95 -5.78 -13.91
CA TRP A 24 -0.63 -5.29 -13.49
C TRP A 24 0.03 -4.48 -14.59
N LYS A 25 0.20 -3.18 -14.37
CA LYS A 25 0.87 -2.25 -15.27
C LYS A 25 1.68 -1.24 -14.47
N LEU A 26 2.85 -0.90 -14.98
CA LEU A 26 3.65 0.16 -14.36
C LEU A 26 2.91 1.51 -14.47
N PRO A 27 3.03 2.38 -13.45
CA PRO A 27 2.53 3.75 -13.51
C PRO A 27 3.16 4.55 -14.65
N ASP A 28 2.37 5.44 -15.28
CA ASP A 28 2.87 6.37 -16.32
C ASP A 28 3.76 7.48 -15.73
N ARG A 29 3.67 7.69 -14.41
CA ARG A 29 4.45 8.69 -13.65
C ARG A 29 5.02 8.03 -12.41
N THR A 30 6.19 8.49 -11.98
CA THR A 30 6.81 8.02 -10.74
C THR A 30 5.85 8.26 -9.56
N PRO A 31 5.48 7.22 -8.80
CA PRO A 31 4.66 7.35 -7.60
C PRO A 31 5.36 8.19 -6.53
N PRO A 32 4.61 8.81 -5.61
CA PRO A 32 5.18 9.31 -4.37
C PRO A 32 5.89 8.19 -3.63
N GLN A 33 7.10 8.45 -3.14
CA GLN A 33 7.94 7.44 -2.49
C GLN A 33 8.50 7.96 -1.15
N ILE A 34 8.45 7.10 -0.14
CA ILE A 34 9.19 7.26 1.11
C ILE A 34 10.61 6.76 0.88
N PHE A 35 11.56 7.68 0.79
CA PHE A 35 12.98 7.35 0.85
C PHE A 35 13.33 6.80 2.24
N ILE A 36 13.86 5.59 2.27
CA ILE A 36 14.18 4.85 3.49
C ILE A 36 15.49 5.37 4.06
N ASP A 37 15.47 5.77 5.33
CA ASP A 37 16.67 6.15 6.07
C ASP A 37 17.22 4.92 6.80
N GLU A 38 18.51 4.62 6.60
CA GLU A 38 19.19 3.49 7.25
C GLU A 38 19.24 3.61 8.77
N ARG A 39 19.11 4.82 9.31
CA ARG A 39 19.07 5.09 10.76
C ARG A 39 17.76 4.66 11.40
N TRP A 40 16.70 4.45 10.62
CA TRP A 40 15.44 3.98 11.15
C TRP A 40 15.54 2.55 11.66
N ASP A 41 14.78 2.26 12.71
CA ASP A 41 14.67 0.89 13.19
C ASP A 41 14.17 -0.04 12.07
N PRO A 42 14.60 -1.32 12.05
CA PRO A 42 14.25 -2.25 10.98
C PRO A 42 12.75 -2.32 10.68
N ARG A 43 11.91 -2.26 11.72
CA ARG A 43 10.46 -2.35 11.57
C ARG A 43 9.90 -1.12 10.86
N THR A 44 10.35 0.09 11.20
CA THR A 44 9.96 1.32 10.48
C THR A 44 10.35 1.25 9.01
N ARG A 45 11.54 0.72 8.68
CA ARG A 45 11.98 0.53 7.28
C ARG A 45 11.07 -0.42 6.52
N GLU A 46 10.74 -1.56 7.11
CA GLU A 46 9.82 -2.52 6.46
C GLU A 46 8.41 -1.96 6.26
N VAL A 47 7.91 -1.14 7.19
CA VAL A 47 6.61 -0.46 7.03
C VAL A 47 6.67 0.58 5.89
N ALA A 48 7.79 1.30 5.77
CA ALA A 48 8.01 2.23 4.65
C ALA A 48 8.00 1.50 3.29
N ASP A 49 8.64 0.33 3.21
CA ASP A 49 8.60 -0.53 2.01
C ASP A 49 7.17 -0.92 1.65
N VAL A 50 6.39 -1.42 2.61
CA VAL A 50 4.97 -1.80 2.38
C VAL A 50 4.18 -0.61 1.83
N LEU A 51 4.38 0.59 2.40
CA LEU A 51 3.70 1.79 1.92
C LEU A 51 4.12 2.19 0.50
N ASN A 52 5.41 2.08 0.17
CA ASN A 52 5.90 2.34 -1.18
C ASN A 52 5.27 1.41 -2.20
N GLU A 53 5.14 0.12 -1.88
CA GLU A 53 4.47 -0.86 -2.73
C GLU A 53 2.97 -0.55 -2.87
N VAL A 54 2.29 -0.14 -1.79
CA VAL A 54 0.89 0.34 -1.85
C VAL A 54 0.77 1.57 -2.77
N PHE A 55 1.69 2.55 -2.68
CA PHE A 55 1.67 3.74 -3.52
C PHE A 55 1.93 3.41 -4.99
N LEU A 56 2.80 2.45 -5.27
CA LEU A 56 3.03 1.92 -6.61
C LEU A 56 1.72 1.37 -7.22
N ILE A 57 1.04 0.48 -6.49
CA ILE A 57 -0.22 -0.13 -6.96
C ILE A 57 -1.32 0.92 -7.14
N ARG A 58 -1.47 1.86 -6.19
CA ARG A 58 -2.45 2.95 -6.31
C ARG A 58 -2.15 3.89 -7.48
N SER A 59 -0.89 3.97 -7.92
CA SER A 59 -0.46 4.80 -9.05
C SER A 59 -0.60 4.10 -10.41
N MET A 60 -1.03 2.84 -10.45
CA MET A 60 -1.30 2.14 -11.71
C MET A 60 -2.42 2.84 -12.51
N PRO A 61 -2.40 2.79 -13.86
CA PRO A 61 -3.38 3.49 -14.68
C PRO A 61 -4.84 3.15 -14.35
N VAL A 62 -5.12 1.87 -14.05
CA VAL A 62 -6.47 1.41 -13.69
C VAL A 62 -6.94 2.02 -12.36
N CYS A 63 -6.05 2.10 -11.37
CA CYS A 63 -6.32 2.68 -10.06
C CYS A 63 -6.48 4.19 -10.15
N VAL A 64 -5.56 4.88 -10.84
CA VAL A 64 -5.59 6.34 -11.01
C VAL A 64 -6.85 6.78 -11.75
N LYS A 65 -7.28 6.04 -12.77
CA LYS A 65 -8.50 6.34 -13.53
C LYS A 65 -9.76 6.30 -12.66
N MET A 66 -9.82 5.40 -11.68
CA MET A 66 -11.02 5.23 -10.83
C MET A 66 -10.97 6.01 -9.52
N PHE A 67 -9.80 6.13 -8.90
CA PHE A 67 -9.65 6.66 -7.54
C PHE A 67 -8.84 7.95 -7.46
N GLY A 68 -8.30 8.42 -8.60
CA GLY A 68 -7.41 9.57 -8.68
C GLY A 68 -5.97 9.25 -8.28
N PRO A 69 -5.05 10.22 -8.47
CA PRO A 69 -3.63 10.04 -8.19
C PRO A 69 -3.32 10.01 -6.69
N VAL A 70 -2.26 9.30 -6.32
CA VAL A 70 -1.67 9.38 -4.97
C VAL A 70 -1.07 10.76 -4.77
N ARG A 71 -1.32 11.38 -3.62
CA ARG A 71 -0.83 12.73 -3.29
C ARG A 71 0.47 12.67 -2.50
N ASP A 72 1.36 13.65 -2.68
CA ASP A 72 2.63 13.72 -1.93
C ASP A 72 2.45 13.88 -0.42
N SER A 73 1.32 14.44 0.02
CA SER A 73 0.96 14.53 1.45
C SER A 73 0.93 13.17 2.16
N THR A 74 0.76 12.08 1.40
CA THR A 74 0.77 10.69 1.90
C THR A 74 2.17 10.27 2.37
N VAL A 75 3.23 10.79 1.74
CA VAL A 75 4.63 10.59 2.17
C VAL A 75 4.94 11.44 3.40
N GLN A 76 4.45 12.68 3.44
CA GLN A 76 4.66 13.58 4.59
C GLN A 76 4.08 13.00 5.88
N ALA A 77 2.88 12.40 5.81
CA ALA A 77 2.23 11.77 6.96
C ALA A 77 3.09 10.69 7.65
N PHE A 78 3.92 9.98 6.90
CA PHE A 78 4.82 8.95 7.44
C PHE A 78 6.07 9.53 8.12
N LYS A 79 6.55 10.68 7.63
CA LYS A 79 7.84 11.29 7.99
C LYS A 79 7.81 12.22 9.20
N TYR A 80 6.64 12.51 9.77
CA TYR A 80 6.56 13.39 10.94
C TYR A 80 7.30 12.80 12.15
N ASP A 81 8.08 13.65 12.83
CA ASP A 81 8.96 13.26 13.94
C ASP A 81 8.21 12.72 15.17
N TYR A 82 6.94 13.12 15.36
CA TYR A 82 6.12 12.70 16.50
C TYR A 82 5.40 11.35 16.27
N VAL A 83 5.52 10.75 15.09
CA VAL A 83 4.81 9.51 14.74
C VAL A 83 5.57 8.31 15.28
N THR A 84 4.91 7.50 16.10
CA THR A 84 5.52 6.29 16.66
C THR A 84 5.58 5.16 15.62
N PRO A 85 6.43 4.13 15.80
CA PRO A 85 6.40 2.95 14.94
C PRO A 85 5.03 2.25 14.88
N ILE A 86 4.24 2.34 15.96
CA ILE A 86 2.87 1.81 15.99
C ILE A 86 1.98 2.64 15.07
N ASP A 87 2.03 3.96 15.15
CA ASP A 87 1.24 4.84 14.28
C ASP A 87 1.60 4.65 12.80
N ARG A 88 2.88 4.44 12.47
CA ARG A 88 3.32 4.11 11.11
C ARG A 88 2.72 2.80 10.63
N MET A 89 2.69 1.78 11.48
CA MET A 89 2.09 0.48 11.17
C MET A 89 0.58 0.61 10.94
N GLU A 90 -0.11 1.34 11.83
CA GLU A 90 -1.54 1.63 11.74
C GLU A 90 -1.88 2.38 10.45
N TYR A 91 -1.04 3.34 10.08
CA TYR A 91 -1.16 4.06 8.83
C TYR A 91 -0.99 3.14 7.62
N ALA A 92 0.05 2.30 7.58
CA ALA A 92 0.27 1.33 6.51
C ALA A 92 -0.90 0.36 6.37
N ARG A 93 -1.42 -0.16 7.49
CA ARG A 93 -2.61 -1.01 7.52
C ARG A 93 -3.82 -0.30 6.94
N SER A 94 -4.05 0.95 7.32
CA SER A 94 -5.17 1.76 6.82
C SER A 94 -5.07 1.98 5.30
N GLN A 95 -3.89 2.32 4.79
CA GLN A 95 -3.66 2.49 3.35
C GLN A 95 -3.86 1.19 2.57
N LEU A 96 -3.37 0.06 3.08
CA LEU A 96 -3.54 -1.25 2.45
C LEU A 96 -5.01 -1.70 2.44
N ASN A 97 -5.72 -1.54 3.57
CA ASN A 97 -7.16 -1.86 3.62
C ASN A 97 -7.97 -0.97 2.68
N ARG A 98 -7.60 0.30 2.53
CA ARG A 98 -8.23 1.20 1.54
C ARG A 98 -7.94 0.75 0.12
N LEU A 99 -6.70 0.37 -0.20
CA LEU A 99 -6.35 -0.21 -1.50
C LEU A 99 -7.19 -1.47 -1.78
N ILE A 100 -7.31 -2.39 -0.82
CA ILE A 100 -8.11 -3.61 -0.97
C ILE A 100 -9.58 -3.29 -1.23
N ALA A 101 -10.16 -2.34 -0.48
CA ALA A 101 -11.54 -1.91 -0.68
C ALA A 101 -11.74 -1.28 -2.06
N ASP A 102 -10.83 -0.41 -2.48
CA ASP A 102 -10.82 0.23 -3.80
C ASP A 102 -10.75 -0.85 -4.90
N LEU A 103 -9.78 -1.76 -4.84
CA LEU A 103 -9.64 -2.85 -5.82
C LEU A 103 -10.82 -3.80 -5.83
N GLY A 104 -11.48 -4.04 -4.69
CA GLY A 104 -12.71 -4.83 -4.62
C GLY A 104 -13.89 -4.24 -5.38
N MET A 105 -13.82 -2.97 -5.81
CA MET A 105 -14.80 -2.34 -6.69
C MET A 105 -14.52 -2.61 -8.19
N LEU A 106 -13.36 -3.18 -8.53
CA LEU A 106 -13.04 -3.52 -9.91
C LEU A 106 -13.81 -4.78 -10.35
N PRO A 107 -14.42 -4.78 -11.55
CA PRO A 107 -15.33 -5.85 -11.98
C PRO A 107 -14.69 -7.22 -12.18
N ARG A 108 -13.35 -7.32 -12.26
CA ARG A 108 -12.63 -8.61 -12.44
C ARG A 108 -11.84 -9.06 -11.22
N ILE A 109 -11.84 -8.28 -10.14
CA ILE A 109 -11.10 -8.64 -8.93
C ILE A 109 -12.02 -9.44 -8.01
N ASP A 110 -11.58 -10.64 -7.65
CA ASP A 110 -12.32 -11.45 -6.67
C ASP A 110 -12.03 -10.93 -5.26
N ARG A 111 -12.96 -10.13 -4.75
CA ARG A 111 -12.89 -9.56 -3.39
C ARG A 111 -12.77 -10.62 -2.29
N THR A 112 -13.22 -11.85 -2.52
CA THR A 112 -13.16 -12.92 -1.50
C THR A 112 -11.74 -13.45 -1.31
N GLN A 113 -10.86 -13.21 -2.28
CA GLN A 113 -9.45 -13.59 -2.23
C GLN A 113 -8.57 -12.49 -1.64
N LEU A 114 -9.10 -11.27 -1.48
CA LEU A 114 -8.41 -10.17 -0.83
C LEU A 114 -8.56 -10.25 0.69
N MET A 115 -7.44 -10.20 1.40
CA MET A 115 -7.40 -10.32 2.86
C MET A 115 -7.41 -8.94 3.51
N LYS A 116 -8.52 -8.56 4.13
CA LYS A 116 -8.54 -7.39 5.03
C LYS A 116 -7.62 -7.67 6.22
N VAL A 117 -6.81 -6.68 6.61
CA VAL A 117 -5.91 -6.79 7.75
C VAL A 117 -6.57 -6.18 8.98
N GLU A 118 -6.83 -7.01 9.99
CA GLU A 118 -7.42 -6.61 11.28
C GLU A 118 -6.34 -6.27 12.33
N GLY A 119 -6.72 -5.46 13.33
CA GLY A 119 -5.82 -4.87 14.33
C GLY A 119 -5.84 -5.56 15.67
#